data_AF-M0CPE7-F1
#
_entry.id   AF-M0CPE7-F1
#
_cell.length_a   1.000
_cell.length_b   1.000
_cell.length_c   1.000
_cell.angle_alpha   90.00
_cell.angle_beta   90.00
_cell.angle_gamma   90.00
#
_symmetry.space_group_name_H-M   'P 1'
#
loop_
_entity.id
_entity.type
_entity.pdbx_description
1 polymer ?
#
loop_
_entity_poly.entity_id
_entity_poly.type
_entity_poly.pdbx_seq_one_letter_code
_entity_poly.pdbx_strand_id
1 'polypeptide(L)' 'MYLNHSVTAVGFWLGTLLPIAYVPVILAGIDSIGRLSLLIALLAVHALALVVGHDYAGSRSR' A
#
# COMPACT_ATOMS: atom_id res chain seq x y z
N MET A 1 -10.34 -20.06 -6.41
CA MET A 1 -10.02 -19.17 -7.55
C MET A 1 -10.50 -17.73 -7.34
N TYR A 2 -11.75 -17.45 -6.97
CA TYR A 2 -12.21 -16.07 -6.69
C TYR A 2 -11.47 -15.36 -5.56
N LEU A 3 -11.12 -16.08 -4.49
CA LEU A 3 -10.41 -15.52 -3.34
C LEU A 3 -9.07 -14.89 -3.74
N ASN A 4 -8.33 -15.55 -4.64
CA ASN A 4 -7.05 -15.05 -5.14
C ASN A 4 -7.23 -13.76 -5.92
N HIS A 5 -8.29 -13.65 -6.72
CA HIS A 5 -8.59 -12.42 -7.48
C HIS A 5 -9.00 -11.26 -6.56
N SER A 6 -9.79 -11.53 -5.52
CA SER A 6 -10.13 -10.51 -4.51
C SER A 6 -8.89 -10.05 -3.75
N VAL A 7 -7.98 -10.97 -3.40
CA VAL A 7 -6.74 -10.65 -2.70
C VAL A 7 -5.82 -9.78 -3.56
N THR A 8 -5.61 -10.14 -4.84
CA THR A 8 -4.79 -9.31 -5.74
C THR A 8 -5.45 -7.96 -6.03
N ALA A 9 -6.79 -7.90 -6.14
CA ALA A 9 -7.52 -6.64 -6.28
C ALA A 9 -7.31 -5.71 -5.08
N VAL A 10 -7.46 -6.24 -3.86
CA VAL A 10 -7.23 -5.47 -2.62
C VAL A 10 -5.77 -5.02 -2.55
N GLY A 11 -4.81 -5.89 -2.84
CA GLY A 11 -3.38 -5.54 -2.89
C GLY A 11 -3.09 -4.42 -3.88
N PHE A 12 -3.66 -4.49 -5.09
CA PHE A 12 -3.49 -3.48 -6.13
C PHE A 12 -4.05 -2.12 -5.72
N TRP A 13 -5.28 -2.08 -5.21
CA TRP A 13 -5.92 -0.83 -4.80
C TRP A 13 -5.27 -0.23 -3.54
N LEU A 14 -4.84 -1.06 -2.59
CA LEU A 14 -4.02 -0.59 -1.46
C LEU A 14 -2.69 -0.02 -1.95
N GLY A 15 -1.96 -0.73 -2.80
CA GLY A 15 -0.72 -0.23 -3.39
C GLY A 15 -0.93 1.08 -4.17
N THR A 16 -2.09 1.27 -4.78
CA THR A 16 -2.40 2.51 -5.52
C THR A 16 -2.73 3.69 -4.58
N LEU A 17 -3.54 3.46 -3.55
CA LEU A 17 -4.10 4.54 -2.71
C LEU A 17 -3.28 4.83 -1.46
N LEU A 18 -2.52 3.87 -0.94
CA LEU A 18 -1.79 4.02 0.32
C LEU A 18 -0.74 5.17 0.34
N PRO A 19 -0.12 5.63 -0.78
CA PRO A 19 0.75 6.81 -0.76
C PRO A 19 0.05 8.07 -0.26
N ILE A 20 -1.27 8.17 -0.44
CA ILE A 20 -2.09 9.29 0.05
C ILE A 20 -2.02 9.35 1.58
N ALA A 21 -1.92 8.21 2.26
CA ALA A 21 -1.79 8.14 3.72
C ALA A 21 -0.44 8.65 4.24
N TYR A 22 0.59 8.77 3.39
CA TYR A 22 1.89 9.31 3.81
C TYR A 22 1.83 10.82 3.98
N VAL A 23 1.01 11.49 3.18
CA VAL A 23 0.90 12.96 3.15
C VAL A 23 0.60 13.53 4.54
N PRO A 24 -0.45 13.12 5.27
CA PRO A 24 -0.70 13.66 6.60
C PRO A 24 0.42 13.33 7.61
N VAL A 25 1.06 12.16 7.50
CA VAL A 25 2.19 11.79 8.37
C VAL A 25 3.39 12.69 8.14
N ILE A 26 3.71 12.98 6.87
CA ILE A 26 4.82 13.87 6.48
C ILE A 26 4.50 15.32 6.86
N LEU A 27 3.28 15.80 6.58
CA LEU A 27 2.86 17.17 6.92
C LEU A 27 2.83 17.41 8.43
N ALA A 28 2.51 16.38 9.23
CA ALA A 28 2.60 16.46 10.69
C ALA A 28 4.04 16.51 11.22
N GLY A 29 5.04 16.23 10.38
CA GLY A 29 6.46 16.17 10.74
C GLY A 29 6.88 14.85 11.40
N ILE A 30 8.16 14.49 11.28
CA ILE A 30 8.74 13.29 11.88
C ILE A 30 9.79 13.70 12.91
N ASP A 31 9.32 13.95 14.13
CA ASP A 31 10.08 14.45 15.29
C ASP A 31 10.19 13.40 16.42
N SER A 32 9.64 12.19 16.21
CA SER A 32 9.61 11.12 17.21
C SER A 32 9.79 9.76 16.57
N ILE A 33 10.33 8.82 17.36
CA ILE A 33 10.48 7.42 16.95
C ILE A 33 9.12 6.81 16.60
N GLY A 34 8.04 7.18 17.31
CA GLY A 34 6.70 6.68 17.02
C GLY A 34 6.22 7.06 15.61
N ARG A 35 6.41 8.32 15.20
CA ARG A 35 6.06 8.78 13.85
C ARG A 35 6.96 8.18 12.77
N LEU A 36 8.25 8.01 13.06
CA LEU A 36 9.17 7.32 12.16
C LEU A 36 8.74 5.85 11.95
N SER A 37 8.46 5.13 13.04
CA SER A 37 7.98 3.74 13.00
C SER A 37 6.66 3.62 12.25
N LEU A 38 5.74 4.58 12.41
CA LEU A 38 4.49 4.61 11.64
C LEU A 38 4.75 4.74 10.13
N LEU A 39 5.64 5.65 9.71
CA LEU A 39 5.98 5.80 8.30
C LEU A 39 6.63 4.51 7.75
N ILE A 40 7.57 3.91 8.49
CA ILE A 40 8.21 2.65 8.08
C ILE A 40 7.18 1.53 7.96
N ALA A 41 6.24 1.42 8.90
CA ALA A 41 5.17 0.42 8.85
C ALA A 41 4.26 0.64 7.63
N LEU A 42 3.89 1.89 7.34
CA LEU A 42 3.13 2.26 6.14
C LEU A 42 3.86 1.84 4.86
N LEU A 43 5.16 2.13 4.77
CA LEU A 43 6.00 1.73 3.62
C LEU A 43 6.09 0.20 3.49
N ALA A 44 6.23 -0.53 4.59
CA ALA A 44 6.28 -1.99 4.58
C ALA A 44 4.96 -2.60 4.10
N VAL A 45 3.82 -2.11 4.62
CA VAL A 45 2.49 -2.52 4.17
C VAL A 45 2.29 -2.19 2.69
N HIS A 46 2.79 -1.04 2.23
CA HIS A 46 2.72 -0.66 0.83
C HIS A 46 3.50 -1.61 -0.07
N ALA A 47 4.75 -1.94 0.29
CA ALA A 47 5.55 -2.90 -0.46
C ALA A 47 4.85 -4.27 -0.54
N LEU A 48 4.27 -4.74 0.57
CA LEU A 48 3.48 -5.98 0.58
C LEU A 48 2.25 -5.88 -0.34
N ALA A 49 1.54 -4.74 -0.33
CA ALA A 49 0.40 -4.51 -1.19
C ALA A 49 0.79 -4.54 -2.68
N LEU A 50 1.93 -3.95 -3.04
CA LEU A 50 2.47 -4.01 -4.41
C LEU A 50 2.81 -5.45 -4.83
N VAL A 51 3.47 -6.22 -3.96
CA VAL A 51 3.82 -7.62 -4.24
C VAL A 51 2.55 -8.47 -4.41
N VAL A 52 1.58 -8.33 -3.51
CA VAL A 52 0.32 -9.08 -3.56
C VAL A 52 -0.55 -8.64 -4.75
N GLY A 53 -0.58 -7.36 -5.06
CA GLY A 53 -1.40 -6.77 -6.11
C GLY A 53 -0.85 -6.91 -7.53
N HIS A 54 0.40 -7.36 -7.68
CA HIS A 54 1.11 -7.36 -8.97
C HIS A 54 0.38 -8.14 -10.08
N ASP A 55 -0.32 -9.22 -9.72
CA ASP A 55 -1.06 -10.07 -10.66
C ASP A 55 -2.55 -9.71 -10.80
N TYR A 56 -2.97 -8.52 -10.37
CA TYR A 56 -4.35 -8.09 -10.55
C TYR A 56 -4.70 -7.95 -12.04
N ALA A 57 -5.49 -8.90 -12.54
CA ALA A 57 -5.79 -9.01 -13.98
C ALA A 57 -6.53 -7.79 -14.58
N GLY A 58 -7.21 -6.98 -13.76
CA GLY A 58 -7.94 -5.79 -14.21
C GLY A 58 -7.04 -4.62 -14.65
N SER A 59 -5.76 -4.63 -14.29
CA SER A 59 -4.81 -3.57 -14.65
C SER A 59 -4.02 -3.84 -15.95
N ARG A 60 -4.07 -5.07 -16.48
CA ARG A 60 -3.39 -5.42 -17.74
C ARG A 60 -4.21 -4.90 -18.93
N SER A 61 -3.65 -3.96 -19.69
CA SER A 61 -4.14 -3.64 -21.04
C SER A 61 -3.92 -4.85 -21.95
N ARG A 62 -4.99 -5.37 -22.55
CA ARG A 62 -4.93 -6.50 -23.50
C ARG A 62 -4.17 -6.15 -24.76
#